data_AF-A0A528B2U4-F1
#
_entry.id   AF-A0A528B2U4-F1
#
_cell.length_a   1.000
_cell.length_b   1.000
_cell.length_c   1.000
_cell.angle_alpha   90.00
_cell.angle_beta   90.00
_cell.angle_gamma   90.00
#
_symmetry.space_group_name_H-M   'P 1'
#
loop_
_entity.id
_entity.type
_entity.pdbx_description
1 polymer ?
#
loop_
_entity_poly.entity_id
_entity_poly.type
_entity_poly.pdbx_seq_one_letter_code
_entity_poly.pdbx_strand_id
1 'polypeptide(L)'
;MSLTNFRNYATLSIDLDPGAVVFSGDNGAGKTNLLEAISLLTPGRGLRRAPYADVAREGGDGGFAIHVRLDGPDGPIEIGTGIAGGDAAGEGGRRVRINGAAARSAEDMLEWLRVVWLTPAMDALFTGPAADRRRFL
;
A
#
# COMPACT_ATOMS: atom_id res chain seq x y z
N MET A 1 -1.86 10.32 -6.33
CA MET A 1 -2.23 9.03 -5.70
C MET A 1 -3.72 8.99 -5.45
N SER A 2 -4.38 7.86 -5.71
CA SER A 2 -5.80 7.67 -5.44
C SER A 2 -6.10 6.35 -4.71
N LEU A 3 -7.14 6.37 -3.87
CA LEU A 3 -7.66 5.23 -3.11
C LEU A 3 -9.15 5.05 -3.40
N THR A 4 -9.60 3.80 -3.46
CA THR A 4 -11.01 3.42 -3.53
C THR A 4 -11.28 2.29 -2.54
N ASN A 5 -12.34 2.43 -1.73
CA ASN A 5 -12.79 1.46 -0.73
C ASN A 5 -11.66 0.92 0.16
N PHE A 6 -10.76 1.79 0.62
CA PHE A 6 -9.58 1.42 1.39
C PHE A 6 -9.72 1.82 2.86
N ARG A 7 -9.80 0.86 3.80
CA ARG A 7 -9.96 1.12 5.23
C ARG A 7 -11.10 2.11 5.50
N ASN A 8 -10.82 3.29 6.05
CA ASN A 8 -11.82 4.33 6.31
C ASN A 8 -12.07 5.27 5.11
N TYR A 9 -11.34 5.11 4.00
CA TYR A 9 -11.50 5.93 2.79
C TYR A 9 -12.46 5.26 1.81
N ALA A 10 -13.62 5.89 1.56
CA ALA A 10 -14.45 5.53 0.41
C ALA A 10 -13.73 5.90 -0.89
N THR A 11 -13.26 7.14 -0.96
CA THR A 11 -12.41 7.66 -2.03
C THR A 11 -11.40 8.63 -1.45
N LEU A 12 -10.19 8.64 -1.98
CA LEU A 12 -9.20 9.70 -1.73
C LEU A 12 -8.46 9.98 -3.05
N SER A 13 -8.21 11.25 -3.34
CA SER A 13 -7.27 11.66 -4.38
C SER A 13 -6.37 12.74 -3.80
N ILE A 14 -5.06 12.53 -3.86
CA ILE A 14 -4.05 13.46 -3.35
C ILE A 14 -2.89 13.54 -4.34
N ASP A 15 -2.41 14.74 -4.59
CA ASP A 15 -1.16 14.99 -5.29
C ASP A 15 -0.06 15.28 -4.28
N LEU A 16 1.10 14.70 -4.51
CA LEU A 16 2.25 14.77 -3.62
C LEU A 16 3.44 15.31 -4.41
N ASP A 17 4.05 16.38 -3.90
CA ASP A 17 5.25 16.95 -4.48
C ASP A 17 6.52 16.27 -3.95
N PRO A 18 7.64 16.36 -4.68
CA PRO A 18 8.94 15.91 -4.20
C PRO A 18 9.33 16.57 -2.88
N GLY A 19 9.93 15.78 -1.98
CA GLY A 19 10.44 16.26 -0.70
C GLY A 19 9.66 15.70 0.50
N ALA A 20 9.76 16.39 1.64
CA ALA A 20 9.13 15.95 2.87
C ALA A 20 7.63 16.27 2.86
N VAL A 21 6.81 15.22 2.94
CA VAL A 21 5.36 15.34 3.10
C VAL A 21 4.98 14.95 4.52
N VAL A 22 4.21 15.81 5.20
CA VAL A 22 3.72 15.57 6.56
C VAL A 22 2.20 15.42 6.53
N PHE A 23 1.71 14.25 6.94
CA PHE A 23 0.29 14.06 7.22
C PHE A 23 -0.01 14.38 8.69
N SER A 24 -0.77 15.45 8.94
CA SER A 24 -1.19 15.89 10.28
C SER A 24 -2.71 15.85 10.43
N GLY A 25 -3.19 15.79 11.67
CA GLY A 25 -4.61 15.76 12.01
C GLY A 25 -4.88 14.87 13.22
N ASP A 26 -6.14 14.74 13.60
CA ASP A 26 -6.55 14.02 14.81
C ASP A 26 -6.27 12.50 14.73
N ASN A 27 -6.19 11.87 15.90
CA ASN A 27 -6.13 10.42 15.99
C ASN A 27 -7.41 9.80 15.39
N GLY A 28 -7.25 8.73 14.60
CA GLY A 28 -8.36 8.14 13.86
C GLY A 28 -8.67 8.78 12.51
N ALA A 29 -8.05 9.92 12.15
CA ALA A 29 -8.28 10.59 10.85
C ALA A 29 -7.83 9.80 9.60
N GLY A 30 -7.25 8.61 9.76
CA GLY A 30 -6.81 7.76 8.63
C GLY A 30 -5.36 7.97 8.17
N LYS A 31 -4.55 8.76 8.89
CA LYS A 31 -3.13 8.99 8.57
C LYS A 31 -2.33 7.68 8.41
N THR A 32 -2.46 6.77 9.36
CA THR A 32 -1.79 5.46 9.31
C THR A 32 -2.38 4.56 8.22
N ASN A 33 -3.66 4.70 7.88
CA ASN A 33 -4.26 3.96 6.77
C ASN A 33 -3.68 4.45 5.42
N LEU A 34 -3.38 5.75 5.29
CA LEU A 34 -2.72 6.28 4.10
C LEU A 34 -1.28 5.72 3.96
N LEU A 35 -0.52 5.66 5.06
CA LEU A 35 0.79 5.01 5.07
C LEU A 35 0.70 3.50 4.76
N GLU A 36 -0.34 2.83 5.26
CA GLU A 36 -0.61 1.43 4.93
C GLU A 36 -0.89 1.25 3.44
N ALA A 37 -1.64 2.15 2.80
CA ALA A 37 -1.86 2.09 1.35
C ALA A 37 -0.55 2.26 0.57
N ILE A 38 0.32 3.20 0.96
CA ILE A 38 1.65 3.36 0.35
C ILE A 38 2.47 2.07 0.52
N SER A 39 2.39 1.41 1.68
CA SER A 39 3.10 0.16 1.93
C SER A 39 2.61 -1.03 1.09
N LEU A 40 1.42 -0.92 0.50
CA LEU A 40 0.91 -1.91 -0.43
C LEU A 40 1.40 -1.65 -1.87
N LEU A 41 2.13 -0.57 -2.16
CA LEU A 41 2.81 -0.37 -3.45
C LEU A 41 4.17 -1.08 -3.54
N THR A 42 4.42 -2.03 -2.64
CA THR A 42 5.55 -2.97 -2.66
C THR A 42 5.03 -4.41 -2.45
N PRO A 43 5.77 -5.49 -2.79
CA PRO A 43 5.33 -6.85 -2.58
C PRO A 43 4.96 -7.16 -1.12
N GLY A 44 4.15 -8.21 -0.93
CA GLY A 44 3.72 -8.66 0.38
C GLY A 44 2.46 -7.98 0.90
N ARG A 45 2.26 -8.02 2.22
CA ARG A 45 1.00 -7.69 2.91
C ARG A 45 0.97 -6.26 3.50
N GLY A 46 1.91 -5.40 3.10
CA GLY A 46 2.07 -4.06 3.65
C GLY A 46 2.47 -4.04 5.13
N LEU A 47 2.46 -2.85 5.71
CA LEU A 47 2.96 -2.54 7.06
C LEU A 47 2.28 -3.33 8.17
N ARG A 48 0.95 -3.49 8.10
CA ARG A 48 0.17 -4.16 9.16
C ARG A 48 0.00 -5.66 8.94
N ARG A 49 0.40 -6.16 7.77
CA ARG A 49 0.28 -7.57 7.38
C ARG A 49 -1.15 -8.14 7.50
N ALA A 50 -2.16 -7.29 7.40
CA ALA A 50 -3.56 -7.71 7.50
C ALA A 50 -3.96 -8.59 6.29
N PRO A 51 -4.90 -9.53 6.46
CA PRO A 51 -5.62 -10.13 5.35
C PRO A 51 -6.19 -9.04 4.43
N TYR A 52 -6.15 -9.24 3.11
CA TYR A 52 -6.61 -8.21 2.17
C TYR A 52 -8.11 -7.91 2.30
N ALA A 53 -8.92 -8.91 2.68
CA ALA A 53 -10.34 -8.70 2.97
C ALA A 53 -10.54 -7.66 4.09
N ASP A 54 -9.68 -7.66 5.11
CA ASP A 54 -9.75 -6.70 6.22
C ASP A 54 -9.27 -5.31 5.82
N VAL A 55 -8.55 -5.18 4.71
CA VAL A 55 -8.07 -3.90 4.17
C VAL A 55 -9.20 -3.17 3.44
N ALA A 56 -10.14 -3.90 2.85
CA ALA A 56 -11.31 -3.32 2.21
C ALA A 56 -12.14 -2.51 3.22
N ARG A 57 -12.77 -1.44 2.73
CA ARG A 57 -13.61 -0.57 3.54
C ARG A 57 -14.86 -1.30 4.01
N GLU A 58 -15.19 -1.14 5.29
CA GLU A 58 -16.45 -1.60 5.84
C GLU A 58 -17.65 -0.91 5.18
N GLY A 59 -18.66 -1.69 4.81
CA GLY A 59 -19.79 -1.21 4.01
C GLY A 59 -19.46 -0.94 2.53
N GLY A 60 -18.26 -1.34 2.07
CA GLY A 60 -17.93 -1.43 0.65
C GLY A 60 -18.35 -2.76 0.02
N ASP A 61 -17.92 -2.99 -1.21
CA ASP A 61 -18.18 -4.22 -1.98
C ASP A 61 -17.22 -5.37 -1.65
N GLY A 62 -16.39 -5.23 -0.62
CA GLY A 62 -15.32 -6.19 -0.28
C GLY A 62 -14.03 -6.02 -1.11
N GLY A 63 -14.01 -5.05 -2.04
CA GLY A 63 -12.86 -4.70 -2.85
C GLY A 63 -12.10 -3.48 -2.32
N PHE A 64 -10.88 -3.27 -2.80
CA PHE A 64 -10.19 -1.99 -2.69
C PHE A 64 -9.23 -1.79 -3.87
N ALA A 65 -8.91 -0.54 -4.16
CA ALA A 65 -7.89 -0.18 -5.14
C ALA A 65 -7.01 0.96 -4.64
N ILE A 66 -5.72 0.85 -4.93
CA ILE A 66 -4.70 1.88 -4.75
C ILE A 66 -4.10 2.12 -6.13
N HIS A 67 -3.98 3.39 -6.51
CA HIS A 67 -3.36 3.78 -7.77
C HIS A 67 -2.40 4.95 -7.57
N VAL A 68 -1.25 4.89 -8.22
CA VAL A 68 -0.26 5.96 -8.24
C VAL A 68 0.24 6.19 -9.66
N ARG A 69 0.45 7.46 -9.99
CA ARG A 69 1.28 7.90 -11.10
C ARG A 69 2.59 8.39 -10.50
N LEU A 70 3.71 7.87 -10.99
CA LEU A 70 5.06 8.20 -10.55
C LEU A 70 5.81 8.81 -11.73
N ASP A 71 6.66 9.81 -11.47
CA ASP A 71 7.59 10.30 -12.48
C ASP A 71 8.91 9.52 -12.33
N GLY A 72 9.22 8.67 -13.31
CA GLY A 72 10.43 7.86 -13.35
C GLY A 72 11.49 8.38 -14.34
N PRO A 73 12.69 7.77 -14.37
CA PRO A 73 13.78 8.19 -15.25
C PRO A 73 13.42 8.08 -16.74
N ASP A 74 12.60 7.09 -17.11
CA ASP A 74 12.16 6.85 -18.49
C ASP A 74 10.78 7.45 -18.80
N GLY A 75 10.27 8.31 -17.91
CA GLY A 75 8.96 8.95 -18.03
C GLY A 75 7.95 8.47 -16.98
N PRO A 76 6.68 8.87 -17.12
CA PRO A 76 5.65 8.56 -16.14
C PRO A 76 5.29 7.07 -16.14
N ILE A 77 5.09 6.52 -14.94
CA ILE A 77 4.68 5.13 -14.72
C ILE A 77 3.41 5.12 -13.88
N GLU A 78 2.49 4.24 -14.22
CA GLU A 78 1.26 4.00 -13.45
C GLU A 78 1.30 2.63 -12.79
N ILE A 79 1.04 2.60 -11.48
CA ILE A 79 0.94 1.36 -10.70
C ILE A 79 -0.42 1.33 -10.02
N GLY A 80 -1.18 0.26 -10.27
CA GLY A 80 -2.43 -0.04 -9.60
C GLY A 80 -2.33 -1.35 -8.83
N THR A 81 -2.86 -1.40 -7.61
CA THR A 81 -2.97 -2.66 -6.86
C THR A 81 -4.22 -2.72 -6.00
N GLY A 82 -4.77 -3.91 -5.82
CA GLY A 82 -6.01 -4.08 -5.08
C GLY A 82 -6.55 -5.49 -5.12
N ILE A 83 -7.76 -5.65 -4.58
CA ILE A 83 -8.59 -6.85 -4.72
C ILE A 83 -9.94 -6.45 -5.32
N ALA A 84 -10.54 -7.35 -6.09
CA ALA A 84 -11.88 -7.12 -6.61
C ALA A 84 -12.93 -7.32 -5.51
N GLY A 85 -13.98 -6.51 -5.54
CA GLY A 85 -15.19 -6.72 -4.74
C GLY A 85 -16.22 -7.61 -5.43
N GLY A 86 -17.38 -7.77 -4.81
CA GLY A 86 -18.51 -8.60 -5.27
C GLY A 86 -18.39 -10.07 -4.90
N ASP A 87 -19.05 -10.97 -5.64
CA ASP A 87 -19.03 -12.43 -5.36
C ASP A 87 -17.64 -13.07 -5.46
N ALA A 88 -16.68 -12.37 -6.08
CA ALA A 88 -15.27 -12.74 -6.12
C ALA A 88 -14.44 -12.20 -4.93
N ALA A 89 -15.08 -11.50 -3.98
CA ALA A 89 -14.45 -11.00 -2.77
C ALA A 89 -13.97 -12.17 -1.91
N GLY A 90 -12.65 -12.40 -1.92
CA GLY A 90 -12.01 -13.52 -1.25
C GLY A 90 -11.53 -14.64 -2.17
N GLU A 91 -12.05 -14.73 -3.39
CA GLU A 91 -11.59 -15.71 -4.40
C GLU A 91 -10.45 -15.15 -5.28
N GLY A 92 -10.43 -13.82 -5.48
CA GLY A 92 -9.37 -13.13 -6.18
C GLY A 92 -8.23 -12.73 -5.25
N GLY A 93 -7.04 -13.32 -5.44
CA GLY A 93 -5.80 -12.81 -4.84
C GLY A 93 -5.52 -11.35 -5.23
N ARG A 94 -4.53 -10.75 -4.56
CA ARG A 94 -4.08 -9.38 -4.88
C ARG A 94 -3.71 -9.25 -6.35
N ARG A 95 -4.30 -8.26 -7.02
CA ARG A 95 -4.03 -7.90 -8.40
C ARG A 95 -3.08 -6.72 -8.44
N VAL A 96 -2.21 -6.71 -9.45
CA VAL A 96 -1.29 -5.61 -9.74
C VAL A 96 -1.39 -5.29 -11.23
N ARG A 97 -1.42 -4.00 -11.54
CA ARG A 97 -1.32 -3.47 -12.91
C ARG A 97 -0.20 -2.45 -12.98
N ILE A 98 0.58 -2.51 -14.05
CA ILE A 98 1.66 -1.57 -14.34
C ILE A 98 1.42 -1.05 -15.76
N ASN A 99 1.31 0.27 -15.93
CA ASN A 99 0.98 0.94 -17.20
C ASN A 99 -0.24 0.30 -17.90
N GLY A 100 -1.29 0.01 -17.12
CA GLY A 100 -2.54 -0.60 -17.58
C GLY A 100 -2.49 -2.11 -17.82
N ALA A 101 -1.31 -2.72 -17.94
CA ALA A 101 -1.15 -4.17 -18.14
C ALA A 101 -1.17 -4.93 -16.80
N ALA A 102 -1.72 -6.15 -16.78
CA ALA A 102 -1.66 -7.01 -15.60
C ALA A 102 -0.23 -7.50 -15.37
N ALA A 103 0.29 -7.29 -14.16
CA ALA A 103 1.59 -7.83 -13.76
C ALA A 103 1.49 -9.34 -13.49
N ARG A 104 2.61 -10.06 -13.65
CA ARG A 104 2.67 -11.51 -13.41
C ARG A 104 2.74 -11.82 -11.92
N SER A 105 3.42 -10.96 -11.17
CA SER A 105 3.48 -11.03 -9.71
C SER A 105 3.53 -9.64 -9.09
N ALA A 106 3.39 -9.57 -7.77
CA ALA A 106 3.60 -8.32 -7.06
C ALA A 106 5.08 -7.88 -7.11
N GLU A 107 6.03 -8.79 -7.30
CA GLU A 107 7.47 -8.45 -7.39
C GLU A 107 7.80 -7.56 -8.59
N ASP A 108 7.02 -7.63 -9.67
CA ASP A 108 7.20 -6.77 -10.86
C ASP A 108 7.14 -5.26 -10.50
N MET A 109 6.52 -4.87 -9.38
CA MET A 109 6.51 -3.47 -8.93
C MET A 109 7.89 -2.96 -8.47
N LEU A 110 8.78 -3.84 -8.01
CA LEU A 110 10.10 -3.47 -7.47
C LEU A 110 11.07 -2.92 -8.51
N GLU A 111 10.75 -3.11 -9.79
CA GLU A 111 11.42 -2.46 -10.92
C GLU A 111 11.17 -0.94 -10.93
N TRP A 112 10.02 -0.50 -10.41
CA TRP A 112 9.52 0.87 -10.56
C TRP A 112 9.50 1.65 -9.26
N LEU A 113 9.23 0.98 -8.13
CA LEU A 113 9.11 1.64 -6.84
C LEU A 113 9.70 0.78 -5.72
N ARG A 114 10.55 1.40 -4.90
CA ARG A 114 11.08 0.82 -3.66
C ARG A 114 10.70 1.71 -2.50
N VAL A 115 9.94 1.16 -1.56
CA VAL A 115 9.52 1.85 -0.35
C VAL A 115 10.29 1.30 0.84
N VAL A 116 10.89 2.19 1.61
CA VAL A 116 11.48 1.88 2.92
C VAL A 116 10.63 2.58 3.97
N TRP A 117 10.36 1.89 5.07
CA TRP A 117 9.61 2.44 6.18
C TRP A 117 10.39 2.27 7.48
N LEU A 118 10.21 3.25 8.36
CA LEU A 118 10.59 3.17 9.76
C LEU A 118 9.31 3.41 10.56
N THR A 119 8.99 2.47 11.46
CA THR A 119 7.78 2.57 12.28
C THR A 119 8.16 2.48 13.76
N PRO A 120 7.36 3.05 14.68
CA PRO A 120 7.64 2.92 16.11
C PRO A 120 7.77 1.47 16.58
N ALA A 121 7.03 0.54 15.98
CA ALA A 121 7.11 -0.89 16.30
C ALA A 121 8.47 -1.54 15.93
N MET A 122 9.32 -0.84 15.16
CA MET A 122 10.65 -1.29 14.77
C MET A 122 11.74 -0.89 15.77
N ASP A 123 11.39 -0.25 16.89
CA ASP A 123 12.36 0.15 17.92
C ASP A 123 13.17 -1.04 18.46
N ALA A 124 12.56 -2.22 18.52
CA ALA A 124 13.23 -3.48 18.88
C ALA A 124 14.37 -3.89 17.94
N LEU A 125 14.47 -3.35 16.71
CA LEU A 125 15.62 -3.59 15.84
C LEU A 125 16.91 -2.97 16.42
N PHE A 126 16.77 -1.85 17.14
CA PHE A 126 17.88 -1.11 17.73
C PHE A 126 18.18 -1.59 19.16
N THR A 127 17.15 -1.98 19.91
CA THR A 127 17.27 -2.33 21.33
C THR A 127 17.19 -3.83 21.62
N GLY A 128 16.73 -4.64 20.66
CA GLY A 128 16.44 -6.06 20.83
C GLY A 128 17.53 -7.03 20.35
N PRO A 129 17.32 -8.34 20.56
CA PRO A 129 18.27 -9.40 20.21
C PRO A 129 18.59 -9.48 18.71
N ALA A 130 19.73 -10.08 18.37
CA ALA A 130 20.17 -10.25 16.97
C ALA A 130 19.21 -11.06 16.07
N ALA A 131 18.24 -11.78 16.66
CA ALA A 131 17.19 -12.50 15.92
C ALA A 131 16.20 -11.53 15.25
N ASP A 132 15.88 -10.39 15.88
CA ASP A 132 14.94 -9.42 15.32
C ASP A 132 15.51 -8.72 14.09
N ARG A 133 16.82 -8.40 14.12
CA ARG A 133 17.55 -7.87 12.95
C ARG A 133 17.59 -8.86 11.79
N ARG A 134 17.80 -10.15 12.07
CA ARG A 134 17.82 -11.21 11.05
C ARG A 134 16.45 -11.45 10.39
N ARG A 135 15.35 -11.14 11.07
CA ARG A 135 13.99 -11.23 10.49
C ARG A 135 13.63 -10.02 9.62
N PHE A 136 14.41 -8.95 9.68
CA PHE A 136 14.20 -7.71 8.93
C PHE A 136 14.99 -7.66 7.61
N LEU A 137 16.15 -8.32 7.54
CA LEU A 137 16.93 -8.54 6.31
C LEU A 137 16.34 -9.65 5.45
#